data_AF-A0A962WFI1-F1
#
_entry.id   AF-A0A962WFI1-F1
#
_cell.length_a   1.000
_cell.length_b   1.000
_cell.length_c   1.000
_cell.angle_alpha   90.00
_cell.angle_beta   90.00
_cell.angle_gamma   90.00
#
_symmetry.space_group_name_H-M   'P 1'
#
loop_
_entity.id
_entity.type
_entity.pdbx_description
1 polymer ?
#
loop_
_entity_poly.entity_id
_entity_poly.type
_entity_poly.pdbx_seq_one_letter_code
_entity_poly.pdbx_strand_id
1 'polypeptide(L)'
;MDAQTLGNWLALWRVPGVGARGFAALVERFGSPEAVLAASRNALAGAGLKERSLDGIAAPDWAGVEADLNWAAQPNCQIVTRAHADYPGLLNDLGDPPPLLFVRGNPEV
;
A
#
# COMPACT_ATOMS: atom_id res chain seq x y z
N MET A 1 -9.15 0.14 10.85
CA MET A 1 -9.17 -0.01 9.38
C MET A 1 -9.77 -1.38 9.08
N ASP A 2 -10.66 -1.51 8.09
CA ASP A 2 -11.25 -2.80 7.72
C ASP A 2 -10.38 -3.57 6.69
N ALA A 3 -10.76 -4.83 6.42
CA ALA A 3 -10.00 -5.73 5.54
C ALA A 3 -9.97 -5.24 4.08
N GLN A 4 -11.06 -4.64 3.60
CA GLN A 4 -11.14 -4.12 2.24
C GLN A 4 -10.20 -2.93 2.04
N THR A 5 -10.19 -2.00 3.01
CA THR A 5 -9.30 -0.86 3.00
C THR A 5 -7.84 -1.34 3.02
N LEU A 6 -7.49 -2.26 3.93
CA LEU A 6 -6.12 -2.82 3.97
C LEU A 6 -5.76 -3.53 2.66
N GLY A 7 -6.70 -4.27 2.05
CA GLY A 7 -6.53 -4.91 0.76
C GLY A 7 -6.15 -3.92 -0.35
N ASN A 8 -6.77 -2.73 -0.37
CA ASN A 8 -6.43 -1.69 -1.34
C ASN A 8 -5.03 -1.11 -1.14
N TRP A 9 -4.57 -0.97 0.12
CA TRP A 9 -3.20 -0.57 0.42
C TRP A 9 -2.19 -1.61 -0.07
N LEU A 10 -2.45 -2.90 0.20
CA LEU A 10 -1.61 -4.01 -0.22
C LEU A 10 -1.56 -4.14 -1.75
N ALA A 11 -2.71 -4.05 -2.40
CA ALA A 11 -2.83 -4.13 -3.85
C ALA A 11 -1.97 -3.05 -4.54
N LEU A 12 -2.09 -1.79 -4.09
CA LEU A 12 -1.30 -0.69 -4.65
C LEU A 12 0.21 -0.86 -4.36
N TRP A 13 0.58 -1.34 -3.17
CA TRP A 13 1.98 -1.58 -2.81
C TRP A 13 2.63 -2.68 -3.65
N ARG A 14 1.85 -3.69 -4.06
CA ARG A 14 2.30 -4.78 -4.92
C ARG A 14 2.45 -4.40 -6.39
N VAL A 15 1.96 -3.22 -6.81
CA VAL A 15 2.07 -2.77 -8.21
C VAL A 15 3.54 -2.64 -8.61
N PRO A 16 3.99 -3.34 -9.66
CA PRO A 16 5.39 -3.26 -10.08
C PRO A 16 5.78 -1.83 -10.48
N GLY A 17 6.91 -1.37 -9.96
CA GLY A 17 7.42 -0.02 -10.23
C GLY A 17 6.82 1.07 -9.32
N VAL A 18 5.89 0.74 -8.43
CA VAL A 18 5.39 1.64 -7.39
C VAL A 18 6.20 1.41 -6.11
N GLY A 19 7.21 2.26 -5.88
CA GLY A 19 7.93 2.32 -4.60
C GLY A 19 7.27 3.29 -3.61
N ALA A 20 7.86 3.48 -2.43
CA ALA A 20 7.29 4.32 -1.36
C ALA A 20 6.93 5.76 -1.82
N ARG A 21 7.83 6.42 -2.55
CA ARG A 21 7.58 7.76 -3.12
C ARG A 21 6.44 7.75 -4.13
N GLY A 22 6.41 6.76 -5.02
CA GLY A 22 5.37 6.62 -6.03
C GLY A 22 4.00 6.36 -5.39
N PHE A 23 3.96 5.49 -4.38
CA PHE A 23 2.77 5.23 -3.59
C PHE A 23 2.26 6.53 -2.94
N ALA A 24 3.13 7.26 -2.25
CA ALA A 24 2.76 8.51 -1.59
C ALA A 24 2.23 9.55 -2.58
N ALA A 25 2.92 9.76 -3.70
CA ALA A 25 2.50 10.72 -4.73
C ALA A 25 1.16 10.33 -5.38
N LEU A 26 0.92 9.04 -5.59
CA LEU A 26 -0.36 8.56 -6.11
C LEU A 26 -1.49 8.79 -5.10
N VAL A 27 -1.29 8.41 -3.83
CA VAL A 27 -2.30 8.62 -2.80
C VAL A 27 -2.55 10.11 -2.54
N GLU A 28 -1.53 10.95 -2.57
CA GLU A 28 -1.68 12.41 -2.47
C GLU A 28 -2.50 12.98 -3.63
N ARG A 29 -2.25 12.51 -4.86
CA ARG A 29 -2.94 12.99 -6.06
C ARG A 29 -4.38 12.50 -6.19
N PHE A 30 -4.65 11.25 -5.83
CA PHE A 30 -5.95 10.59 -6.03
C PHE A 30 -6.77 10.45 -4.75
N GLY A 31 -6.19 10.72 -3.58
CA GLY A 31 -6.83 10.77 -2.26
C GLY A 31 -6.73 9.48 -1.45
N SER A 32 -6.74 8.31 -2.08
CA SER A 32 -6.64 7.02 -1.38
C SER A 32 -6.12 5.91 -2.30
N PRO A 33 -5.60 4.79 -1.76
CA PRO A 33 -5.24 3.63 -2.59
C PRO A 33 -6.41 3.10 -3.42
N GLU A 34 -7.62 3.09 -2.85
CA GLU A 34 -8.85 2.72 -3.57
C GLU A 34 -9.09 3.63 -4.79
N ALA A 35 -8.96 4.94 -4.60
CA ALA A 35 -9.15 5.90 -5.68
C ALA A 35 -8.08 5.77 -6.78
N VAL A 36 -6.84 5.39 -6.41
CA VAL A 36 -5.79 5.07 -7.40
C VAL A 36 -6.16 3.83 -8.20
N LEU A 37 -6.62 2.76 -7.53
CA LEU A 37 -7.03 1.52 -8.18
C LEU A 37 -8.26 1.69 -9.08
N ALA A 38 -9.14 2.63 -8.75
CA ALA A 38 -10.32 2.98 -9.54
C ALA A 38 -10.05 4.04 -10.62
N ALA A 39 -8.88 4.67 -10.64
CA ALA A 39 -8.56 5.74 -11.59
C ALA A 39 -8.42 5.22 -13.03
N SER A 40 -8.76 6.06 -14.00
CA SER A 40 -8.61 5.69 -15.41
C SER A 40 -7.13 5.57 -15.80
N ARG A 41 -6.83 4.67 -16.75
CA ARG A 41 -5.47 4.49 -17.29
C ARG A 41 -4.86 5.82 -17.78
N ASN A 42 -5.67 6.70 -18.39
CA ASN A 42 -5.21 8.01 -18.85
C ASN A 42 -4.82 8.92 -17.68
N ALA A 43 -5.63 8.99 -16.62
CA ALA A 43 -5.31 9.79 -15.44
C ALA A 43 -4.02 9.31 -14.75
N LEU A 44 -3.82 7.99 -14.67
CA LEU A 44 -2.63 7.35 -14.13
C LEU A 44 -1.40 7.60 -15.01
N ALA A 45 -1.53 7.52 -16.34
CA ALA A 45 -0.46 7.85 -17.28
C ALA A 45 -0.06 9.34 -17.16
N GLY A 46 -1.04 10.24 -17.02
CA GLY A 46 -0.84 11.65 -16.72
C GLY A 46 -0.25 11.93 -15.33
N ALA A 47 -0.13 10.90 -14.47
CA ALA A 47 0.63 10.93 -13.23
C ALA A 47 2.06 10.39 -13.36
N GLY A 48 2.50 10.06 -14.57
CA GLY A 48 3.85 9.62 -14.87
C GLY A 48 4.08 8.12 -14.65
N LEU A 49 3.02 7.32 -14.51
CA LEU A 49 3.14 5.87 -14.42
C LEU A 49 3.57 5.28 -15.77
N LYS A 50 4.47 4.29 -15.70
CA LYS A 50 4.91 3.51 -16.85
C LYS A 50 3.92 2.38 -17.13
N GLU A 51 3.93 1.85 -18.35
CA GLU A 51 3.04 0.77 -18.80
C GLU A 51 2.95 -0.39 -17.80
N ARG A 52 4.09 -0.85 -17.26
CA ARG A 52 4.12 -1.94 -16.28
C ARG A 52 3.31 -1.64 -15.00
N SER A 53 3.33 -0.40 -14.52
CA SER A 53 2.55 0.01 -13.34
C SER A 53 1.08 0.22 -13.70
N LEU A 54 0.78 0.73 -14.90
CA LEU A 54 -0.59 0.84 -15.40
C LEU A 54 -1.27 -0.52 -15.51
N ASP A 55 -0.56 -1.51 -16.06
CA ASP A 55 -1.06 -2.88 -16.17
C ASP A 55 -1.23 -3.53 -14.78
N GLY A 56 -0.30 -3.27 -13.84
CA GLY A 56 -0.41 -3.75 -12.47
C GLY A 56 -1.57 -3.13 -11.68
N ILE A 57 -1.95 -1.88 -11.98
CA ILE A 57 -3.15 -1.27 -11.39
C ILE A 57 -4.42 -1.81 -12.04
N ALA A 58 -4.41 -2.02 -13.37
CA ALA A 58 -5.56 -2.57 -14.09
C ALA A 58 -5.86 -4.03 -13.72
N ALA A 59 -4.82 -4.80 -13.34
CA ALA A 59 -4.94 -6.17 -12.86
C ALA A 59 -4.11 -6.37 -11.58
N PRO A 60 -4.61 -5.93 -10.41
CA PRO A 60 -3.88 -6.07 -9.15
C PRO A 60 -3.64 -7.53 -8.77
N ASP A 61 -2.52 -7.78 -8.08
CA ASP A 61 -2.14 -9.10 -7.56
C ASP A 61 -2.98 -9.45 -6.31
N TRP A 62 -4.26 -9.75 -6.51
CA TRP A 62 -5.18 -10.10 -5.41
C TRP A 62 -4.79 -11.39 -4.70
N ALA A 63 -4.14 -12.33 -5.39
CA ALA A 63 -3.61 -13.54 -4.76
C ALA A 63 -2.47 -13.21 -3.77
N GLY A 64 -1.58 -12.29 -4.14
CA GLY A 64 -0.57 -11.78 -3.24
C GLY A 64 -1.15 -10.98 -2.07
N VAL A 65 -2.19 -10.18 -2.31
CA VAL A 65 -2.92 -9.47 -1.25
C VAL A 65 -3.53 -10.46 -0.25
N GLU A 66 -4.17 -11.52 -0.75
CA GLU A 66 -4.72 -12.58 0.11
C GLU A 66 -3.62 -13.28 0.93
N ALA A 67 -2.45 -13.54 0.33
CA ALA A 67 -1.32 -14.09 1.05
C ALA A 67 -0.81 -13.16 2.17
N ASP A 68 -0.77 -11.85 1.94
CA ASP A 68 -0.40 -10.85 2.97
C ASP A 68 -1.43 -10.80 4.10
N LEU A 69 -2.72 -10.81 3.76
CA LEU A 69 -3.80 -10.83 4.76
C LEU A 69 -3.75 -12.12 5.59
N ASN A 70 -3.52 -13.27 4.96
CA ASN A 70 -3.33 -14.54 5.64
C ASN A 70 -2.08 -14.55 6.53
N TRP A 71 -1.01 -13.88 6.11
CA TRP A 71 0.17 -13.69 6.95
C TRP A 71 -0.14 -12.82 8.17
N ALA A 72 -0.88 -11.73 8.00
CA ALA A 72 -1.29 -10.82 9.08
C ALA A 72 -2.25 -11.48 10.07
N ALA A 73 -2.99 -12.52 9.67
CA ALA A 73 -3.87 -13.28 10.54
C ALA A 73 -3.11 -14.27 11.46
N GLN A 74 -1.80 -14.48 11.26
CA GLN A 74 -0.99 -15.36 12.10
C GLN A 74 -0.70 -14.72 13.47
N PRO A 75 -0.46 -15.54 14.52
CA PRO A 75 -0.11 -15.02 15.84
C PRO A 75 1.11 -14.09 15.80
N ASN A 76 0.99 -12.94 16.47
CA ASN A 76 2.04 -11.91 16.57
C ASN A 76 2.46 -11.29 15.24
N CYS A 77 1.69 -11.47 14.16
CA CYS A 77 1.87 -10.76 12.89
C CYS A 77 0.85 -9.63 12.79
N GLN A 78 1.28 -8.50 12.26
CA GLN A 78 0.39 -7.37 11.97
C GLN A 78 0.92 -6.59 10.77
N ILE A 79 0.01 -6.01 10.00
CA ILE A 79 0.35 -5.07 8.94
C ILE A 79 -0.14 -3.69 9.36
N VAL A 80 0.80 -2.75 9.53
CA VAL A 80 0.52 -1.38 9.92
C VAL A 80 0.66 -0.48 8.70
N THR A 81 -0.39 0.27 8.39
CA THR A 81 -0.37 1.26 7.31
C THR A 81 0.08 2.61 7.83
N ARG A 82 0.62 3.48 6.96
CA ARG A 82 0.97 4.86 7.33
C ARG A 82 -0.24 5.68 7.83
N ALA A 83 -1.45 5.28 7.50
CA ALA A 83 -2.68 5.89 8.01
C ALA A 83 -3.10 5.39 9.40
N HIS A 84 -2.39 4.41 9.99
CA HIS A 84 -2.68 3.87 11.31
C HIS A 84 -1.99 4.68 12.42
N ALA A 85 -2.65 4.79 13.59
CA ALA A 85 -2.10 5.50 14.75
C ALA A 85 -0.81 4.84 15.30
N ASP A 86 -0.71 3.52 15.17
CA ASP A 86 0.44 2.73 15.62
C ASP A 86 1.64 2.77 14.65
N TYR A 87 1.54 3.55 13.57
CA TYR A 87 2.67 3.71 12.66
C TYR A 87 3.79 4.51 13.37
N PRO A 88 5.02 3.98 13.48
CA PRO A 88 6.09 4.61 14.25
C PRO A 88 6.42 6.02 13.73
N GLY A 89 6.29 7.04 14.58
CA GLY A 89 6.54 8.44 14.24
C GLY A 89 7.93 8.68 13.64
N LEU A 90 8.96 8.03 14.17
CA LEU A 90 10.34 8.12 13.68
C LEU A 90 10.49 7.69 12.20
N LEU A 91 9.63 6.80 11.71
CA LEU A 91 9.66 6.41 10.30
C LEU A 91 9.00 7.48 9.42
N ASN A 92 7.98 8.19 9.90
CA ASN A 92 7.37 9.32 9.19
C ASN A 92 8.35 10.48 8.99
N ASP A 93 9.34 10.63 9.87
CA ASP A 93 10.36 11.67 9.79
C ASP A 93 11.46 11.36 8.76
N LEU A 94 11.50 10.13 8.24
CA LEU A 94 12.37 9.77 7.12
C LEU A 94 11.80 10.32 5.80
N GLY A 95 12.67 10.63 4.84
CA GLY A 95 12.24 11.24 3.58
C GLY A 95 11.26 10.40 2.76
N ASP A 96 11.43 9.07 2.77
CA ASP A 96 10.63 8.12 1.99
C ASP A 96 10.03 7.03 2.89
N PRO A 97 9.06 7.36 3.77
CA PRO A 97 8.51 6.40 4.72
C PRO A 97 7.80 5.26 3.98
N PRO A 98 8.00 3.99 4.38
CA PRO A 98 7.29 2.88 3.76
C PRO A 98 5.77 3.00 4.02
N PRO A 99 4.91 2.83 3.01
CA PRO A 99 3.47 2.96 3.19
C PRO A 99 2.87 1.86 4.07
N LEU A 100 3.57 0.73 4.19
CA LEU A 100 3.18 -0.47 4.91
C LEU A 100 4.37 -1.02 5.72
N LEU A 101 4.08 -1.53 6.91
CA LEU A 101 5.03 -2.26 7.75
C LEU A 101 4.47 -3.64 8.06
N PHE A 102 5.27 -4.68 7.80
CA PHE A 102 5.00 -6.05 8.20
C PHE A 102 5.73 -6.29 9.51
N VAL A 103 5.00 -6.31 10.61
CA VAL A 103 5.56 -6.42 11.96
C VAL A 103 5.29 -7.82 12.49
N ARG A 104 6.34 -8.47 12.99
CA ARG A 104 6.23 -9.76 13.69
C ARG A 104 6.92 -9.69 15.04
N GLY A 105 6.17 -9.90 16.12
CA GLY A 105 6.68 -9.85 17.48
C GLY A 105 5.64 -9.33 18.47
N ASN A 106 6.04 -9.21 19.74
CA ASN A 106 5.19 -8.66 20.78
C ASN A 106 5.35 -7.13 20.80
N PRO A 107 4.28 -6.33 20.55
CA PRO A 107 4.35 -4.88 20.73
C PRO A 107 4.43 -4.49 22.22
N GLU A 108 4.14 -5.43 23.11
CA GLU A 108 4.33 -5.32 24.55
C GLU A 108 5.73 -5.86 24.92
N VAL A 109 6.69 -4.96 25.06
CA VAL A 109 7.92 -5.19 25.83
C VAL A 109 8.01 -4.11 26.89
#